data_AF-A0A8X7TK83-F1
#
_entry.id   AF-A0A8X7TK83-F1
#
_cell.length_a   1.000
_cell.length_b   1.000
_cell.length_c   1.000
_cell.angle_alpha   90.00
_cell.angle_beta   90.00
_cell.angle_gamma   90.00
#
_symmetry.space_group_name_H-M   'P 1'
#
loop_
_entity.id
_entity.type
_entity.pdbx_description
1 polymer ?
#
loop_
_entity_poly.entity_id
_entity_poly.type
_entity_poly.pdbx_seq_one_letter_code
_entity_poly.pdbx_strand_id
1 'polypeptide(L)'
;MDISSTLLTYSAPAWASFMAGAFLILTLSLSMYLVFDHLSTYKNPEEQMFLIGVILMVPCYSIESFASLVNPSISVDCGILRDCYESFAMYCFGRYLVACLGGEDRTIEFMQRQGRRKSFNTPLLLDHIDDKATIKHPFPMNLFLKPWRLSH
;
A
#
# COMPACT_ATOMS: atom_id res chain seq x y z
N MET A 1 1.90 32.40 -22.95
CA MET A 1 3.03 31.44 -22.91
C MET A 1 2.53 30.26 -22.12
N ASP A 2 1.99 29.29 -22.82
CA ASP A 2 1.23 28.18 -22.25
C ASP A 2 2.17 27.19 -21.56
N ILE A 3 1.97 26.98 -20.27
CA ILE A 3 2.75 26.02 -19.46
C ILE A 3 2.64 24.60 -20.05
N SER A 4 1.55 24.30 -20.76
CA SER A 4 1.40 23.04 -21.52
C SER A 4 2.35 22.92 -22.72
N SER A 5 2.67 24.00 -23.43
CA SER A 5 3.57 23.93 -24.59
C SER A 5 5.05 23.87 -24.19
N THR A 6 5.42 24.45 -23.05
CA THR A 6 6.76 24.28 -22.45
C THR A 6 6.96 22.89 -21.85
N LEU A 7 5.92 22.27 -21.25
CA LEU A 7 5.98 20.87 -20.79
C LEU A 7 6.09 19.88 -21.95
N LEU A 8 5.38 20.12 -23.06
CA LEU A 8 5.44 19.25 -24.25
C LEU A 8 6.77 19.35 -25.02
N THR A 9 7.56 20.40 -24.82
CA THR A 9 8.84 20.64 -25.52
C THR A 9 10.06 20.32 -24.64
N TYR A 10 9.86 19.89 -23.39
CA TYR A 10 10.96 19.53 -22.50
C TYR A 10 11.56 18.18 -22.90
N SER A 11 12.61 18.20 -23.71
CA SER A 11 13.46 17.03 -23.91
C SER A 11 14.39 16.89 -22.71
N ALA A 12 14.19 15.86 -21.89
CA ALA A 12 15.15 15.52 -20.84
C ALA A 12 16.58 15.43 -21.43
N PRO A 13 17.60 15.93 -20.72
CA PRO A 13 18.96 15.91 -21.23
C PRO A 13 19.39 14.47 -21.49
N ALA A 14 20.02 14.21 -22.64
CA ALA A 14 20.30 12.86 -23.12
C ALA A 14 21.07 11.98 -22.12
N TRP A 15 21.98 12.59 -21.34
CA TRP A 15 22.72 11.89 -20.29
C TRP A 15 21.81 11.42 -19.15
N ALA A 16 20.79 12.20 -18.77
CA ALA A 16 19.85 11.83 -17.71
C ALA A 16 18.93 10.70 -18.18
N SER A 17 18.45 10.75 -19.43
CA SER A 17 17.63 9.68 -20.01
C SER A 17 18.42 8.36 -20.12
N PHE A 18 19.71 8.43 -20.47
CA PHE A 18 20.57 7.24 -20.51
C PHE A 18 20.74 6.61 -19.13
N MET A 19 21.04 7.43 -18.11
CA MET A 19 21.18 6.95 -16.73
C MET A 19 19.87 6.38 -16.20
N ALA A 20 18.75 7.07 -16.40
CA ALA A 20 17.42 6.59 -16.00
C ALA A 20 17.07 5.26 -16.69
N GLY A 21 17.37 5.12 -17.99
CA GLY A 21 17.19 3.87 -18.72
C GLY A 21 18.04 2.72 -18.17
N ALA A 22 19.31 2.98 -17.83
CA ALA A 22 20.18 1.97 -17.23
C ALA A 22 19.66 1.47 -15.87
N PHE A 23 19.24 2.39 -14.99
CA PHE A 23 18.62 2.02 -13.71
C PHE A 23 17.29 1.29 -13.89
N LEU A 24 16.48 1.67 -14.86
CA LEU A 24 15.23 0.96 -15.20
C LEU A 24 15.51 -0.50 -15.61
N ILE A 25 16.49 -0.73 -16.50
CA ILE A 25 16.87 -2.08 -16.92
C ILE A 25 17.40 -2.91 -15.74
N LEU A 26 18.22 -2.30 -14.88
CA LEU A 26 18.73 -2.96 -13.68
C LEU A 26 17.59 -3.36 -12.75
N THR A 27 16.66 -2.45 -12.47
CA THR A 27 15.51 -2.72 -11.60
C THR A 27 14.61 -3.82 -12.18
N LEU A 28 14.34 -3.79 -13.48
CA LEU A 28 13.56 -4.83 -14.16
C LEU A 28 14.24 -6.20 -14.06
N SER A 29 15.54 -6.24 -14.31
CA SER A 29 16.33 -7.48 -14.26
C SER A 29 16.35 -8.07 -12.85
N LEU A 30 16.55 -7.23 -11.83
CA LEU A 30 16.59 -7.65 -10.44
C LEU A 30 15.21 -8.12 -9.95
N SER A 31 14.15 -7.39 -10.31
CA SER A 31 12.77 -7.78 -10.00
C SER A 31 12.42 -9.13 -10.63
N MET A 32 12.75 -9.33 -11.91
CA MET A 32 12.56 -10.62 -12.58
C MET A 32 13.33 -11.74 -11.90
N TYR A 33 14.60 -11.51 -11.51
CA TYR A 33 15.38 -12.50 -10.79
C TYR A 33 14.73 -12.89 -9.45
N LEU A 34 14.28 -11.92 -8.66
CA LEU A 34 13.59 -12.19 -7.38
C LEU A 34 12.29 -12.97 -7.60
N VAL A 35 11.50 -12.60 -8.61
CA VAL A 35 10.27 -13.34 -8.96
C VAL A 35 10.59 -14.78 -9.35
N PHE A 36 11.62 -15.00 -10.17
CA PHE A 36 12.03 -16.35 -10.56
C PHE A 36 12.55 -17.18 -9.39
N ASP A 37 13.32 -16.59 -8.48
CA ASP A 37 13.82 -17.29 -7.29
C ASP A 37 12.67 -17.71 -6.36
N HIS A 38 11.71 -16.81 -6.13
CA HIS A 38 10.49 -17.14 -5.40
C HIS A 38 9.67 -18.22 -6.14
N LEU A 39 9.48 -18.10 -7.46
CA LEU A 39 8.78 -19.13 -8.25
C LEU A 39 9.52 -20.47 -8.24
N SER A 40 10.85 -20.49 -8.16
CA SER A 40 11.64 -21.73 -8.12
C SER A 40 11.54 -22.43 -6.75
N THR A 41 11.29 -21.68 -5.68
CA THR A 41 11.03 -22.22 -4.33
C THR A 41 9.52 -22.27 -4.07
N TYR A 42 8.74 -22.75 -5.04
CA TYR A 42 7.28 -22.80 -4.93
C TYR A 42 6.83 -23.92 -3.99
N LYS A 43 6.47 -23.56 -2.76
CA LYS A 43 5.88 -24.51 -1.78
C LYS A 43 4.44 -24.17 -1.42
N ASN A 44 4.08 -22.88 -1.39
CA ASN A 44 2.74 -22.40 -1.04
C ASN A 44 2.27 -21.34 -2.06
N PRO A 45 1.43 -21.71 -3.04
CA PRO A 45 1.08 -20.84 -4.16
C PRO A 45 0.28 -19.58 -3.76
N GLU A 46 -0.58 -19.68 -2.74
CA GLU A 46 -1.37 -18.52 -2.28
C GLU A 46 -0.49 -17.43 -1.64
N GLU A 47 0.46 -17.82 -0.78
CA GLU A 47 1.32 -16.87 -0.06
C GLU A 47 2.31 -16.15 -1.00
N GLN A 48 2.81 -16.87 -2.01
CA GLN A 48 3.83 -16.34 -2.92
C GLN A 48 3.26 -15.37 -3.97
N MET A 49 1.99 -15.52 -4.36
CA MET A 49 1.35 -14.60 -5.29
C MET A 49 1.28 -13.17 -4.73
N PHE A 50 1.12 -13.03 -3.42
CA PHE A 50 1.08 -11.73 -2.75
C PHE A 50 2.44 -11.06 -2.65
N LEU A 51 3.50 -11.85 -2.44
CA LEU A 51 4.87 -11.35 -2.44
C LEU A 51 5.31 -10.89 -3.84
N ILE A 52 4.91 -11.61 -4.89
CA ILE A 52 5.14 -11.22 -6.28
C ILE A 52 4.48 -9.86 -6.58
N GLY A 53 3.31 -9.58 -5.99
CA GLY A 53 2.66 -8.27 -6.08
C GLY A 53 3.50 -7.12 -5.50
N VAL A 54 4.16 -7.35 -4.36
CA VAL A 54 5.03 -6.33 -3.75
C VAL A 54 6.30 -6.13 -4.60
N ILE A 55 6.88 -7.20 -5.14
CA ILE A 55 8.12 -7.14 -5.94
C ILE A 55 7.89 -6.45 -7.30
N LEU A 56 6.71 -6.63 -7.89
CA LEU A 56 6.31 -6.00 -9.16
C LEU A 56 5.95 -4.50 -9.00
N MET A 57 5.77 -4.01 -7.77
CA MET A 57 5.57 -2.58 -7.50
C MET A 57 6.82 -1.76 -7.90
N VAL A 58 8.00 -2.25 -7.56
CA VAL A 58 9.29 -1.59 -7.83
C VAL A 58 9.56 -1.31 -9.33
N PRO A 59 9.39 -2.27 -10.26
CA PRO A 59 9.53 -1.99 -11.69
C PRO A 59 8.41 -1.11 -12.26
N CYS A 60 7.15 -1.22 -11.78
CA CYS A 60 6.07 -0.33 -12.20
C CYS A 60 6.40 1.15 -11.90
N TYR A 61 6.91 1.44 -10.71
CA TYR A 61 7.34 2.80 -10.34
C TYR A 61 8.54 3.28 -11.14
N SER A 62 9.47 2.38 -11.47
CA SER A 62 10.61 2.71 -12.31
C SER A 62 10.17 3.07 -13.73
N ILE A 63 9.23 2.32 -14.30
CA ILE A 63 8.64 2.59 -15.61
C ILE A 63 7.88 3.92 -15.61
N GLU A 64 7.06 4.19 -14.60
CA GLU A 64 6.36 5.47 -14.47
C GLU A 64 7.37 6.64 -14.37
N SER A 65 8.41 6.50 -13.54
CA SER A 65 9.44 7.53 -13.37
C SER A 65 10.15 7.84 -14.70
N PHE A 66 10.45 6.80 -15.49
CA PHE A 66 11.04 6.97 -16.82
C PHE A 66 10.03 7.54 -17.83
N ALA A 67 8.78 7.09 -17.82
CA ALA A 67 7.72 7.60 -18.70
C ALA A 67 7.43 9.08 -18.44
N SER A 68 7.40 9.51 -17.18
CA SER A 68 7.24 10.90 -16.77
C SER A 68 8.42 11.78 -17.22
N LEU A 69 9.64 11.23 -17.22
CA LEU A 69 10.84 11.91 -17.73
C LEU A 69 10.81 12.13 -19.25
N VAL A 70 10.24 11.19 -20.01
CA VAL A 70 10.23 11.23 -21.48
C VAL A 70 9.00 11.95 -22.03
N ASN A 71 7.82 11.71 -21.47
CA ASN A 71 6.57 12.28 -21.92
C ASN A 71 5.63 12.60 -20.74
N PRO A 72 5.48 13.88 -20.35
CA PRO A 72 4.59 14.26 -19.26
C PRO A 72 3.12 13.92 -19.52
N SER A 73 2.71 13.74 -20.79
CA SER A 73 1.34 13.31 -21.14
C SER A 73 1.05 11.85 -20.73
N ILE A 74 2.07 10.97 -20.76
CA ILE A 74 1.92 9.55 -20.38
C ILE A 74 1.91 9.38 -18.85
N SER A 75 2.43 10.39 -18.13
CA SER A 75 2.49 10.40 -16.66
C SER A 75 1.12 10.21 -16.00
N VAL A 76 0.06 10.78 -16.58
CA VAL A 76 -1.31 10.66 -16.03
C VAL A 76 -1.83 9.23 -16.14
N ASP A 77 -1.67 8.60 -17.30
CA ASP A 77 -2.12 7.22 -17.53
C ASP A 77 -1.32 6.23 -16.67
N CYS A 78 -0.01 6.43 -16.55
CA CYS A 78 0.83 5.62 -15.66
C CYS A 78 0.46 5.80 -14.18
N GLY A 79 0.09 7.02 -13.76
CA GLY A 79 -0.38 7.28 -12.41
C GLY A 79 -1.66 6.49 -12.07
N ILE A 80 -2.62 6.46 -12.99
CA ILE A 80 -3.86 5.68 -12.81
C ILE A 80 -3.55 4.17 -12.71
N LEU A 81 -2.67 3.66 -13.58
CA LEU A 81 -2.26 2.25 -13.53
C LEU A 81 -1.59 1.89 -12.20
N ARG A 82 -0.76 2.78 -11.65
CA ARG A 82 -0.15 2.61 -10.33
C ARG A 82 -1.19 2.54 -9.22
N ASP A 83 -2.15 3.47 -9.22
CA ASP A 83 -3.18 3.53 -8.18
C ASP A 83 -4.08 2.28 -8.23
N CYS A 84 -4.40 1.78 -9.44
CA CYS A 84 -5.06 0.49 -9.61
C CYS A 84 -4.22 -0.68 -9.07
N TYR A 85 -2.91 -0.68 -9.34
CA TYR A 85 -2.01 -1.73 -8.87
C TYR A 85 -1.90 -1.76 -7.34
N GLU A 86 -1.83 -0.59 -6.70
CA GLU A 86 -1.81 -0.46 -5.24
C GLU A 86 -3.07 -1.07 -4.61
N SER A 87 -4.24 -0.85 -5.22
CA SER A 87 -5.50 -1.47 -4.78
C SER A 87 -5.49 -3.00 -4.91
N PHE A 88 -4.92 -3.52 -6.01
CA PHE A 88 -4.76 -4.96 -6.22
C PHE A 88 -3.78 -5.57 -5.20
N ALA A 89 -2.69 -4.87 -4.88
CA ALA A 89 -1.72 -5.29 -3.87
C ALA A 89 -2.35 -5.33 -2.46
N MET A 90 -3.20 -4.36 -2.11
CA MET A 90 -3.97 -4.35 -0.86
C MET A 90 -4.96 -5.52 -0.76
N TYR A 91 -5.67 -5.83 -1.86
CA TYR A 91 -6.56 -7.01 -1.91
C TYR A 91 -5.77 -8.31 -1.67
N CYS A 92 -4.65 -8.42 -2.36
CA CYS A 92 -3.70 -9.52 -2.23
C CYS A 92 -3.23 -9.68 -0.78
N PHE A 93 -2.74 -8.60 -0.18
CA PHE A 93 -2.34 -8.59 1.23
C PHE A 93 -3.47 -8.98 2.20
N GLY A 94 -4.70 -8.51 1.95
CA GLY A 94 -5.86 -8.89 2.77
C GLY A 94 -6.13 -10.38 2.72
N ARG A 95 -6.11 -10.98 1.52
CA ARG A 95 -6.29 -12.43 1.33
C ARG A 95 -5.16 -13.24 1.97
N TYR A 96 -3.92 -12.74 1.95
CA TYR A 96 -2.79 -13.33 2.68
C TYR A 96 -3.07 -13.42 4.18
N LEU A 97 -3.49 -12.32 4.80
CA LEU A 97 -3.79 -12.28 6.23
C LEU A 97 -4.92 -13.26 6.61
N VAL A 98 -5.96 -13.37 5.77
CA VAL A 98 -7.05 -14.34 5.95
C VAL A 98 -6.52 -15.77 5.92
N ALA A 99 -5.60 -16.09 5.00
CA ALA A 99 -4.96 -17.40 4.94
C ALA A 99 -4.12 -17.66 6.21
N CYS A 100 -3.29 -16.71 6.65
CA CYS A 100 -2.47 -16.83 7.87
C CYS A 100 -3.30 -16.99 9.15
N LEU A 101 -4.53 -16.46 9.19
CA LEU A 101 -5.46 -16.58 10.32
C LEU A 101 -6.14 -17.97 10.39
N GLY A 102 -5.84 -18.87 9.47
CA GLY A 102 -6.37 -20.22 9.41
C GLY A 102 -7.62 -20.34 8.54
N GLY A 103 -7.75 -19.48 7.53
CA GLY A 103 -8.82 -19.52 6.53
C GLY A 103 -9.94 -18.51 6.79
N GLU A 104 -10.86 -18.44 5.83
CA GLU A 104 -11.95 -17.47 5.81
C GLU A 104 -12.90 -17.64 6.99
N ASP A 105 -13.30 -18.87 7.32
CA ASP A 105 -14.22 -19.16 8.42
C ASP A 105 -13.67 -18.75 9.79
N ARG A 106 -12.40 -19.06 10.08
CA ARG A 106 -11.73 -18.66 11.33
C ARG A 106 -11.52 -17.16 11.39
N THR A 107 -11.24 -16.53 10.25
CA THR A 107 -11.09 -15.07 10.17
C THR A 107 -12.41 -14.36 10.43
N ILE A 108 -13.51 -14.83 9.83
CA ILE A 108 -14.85 -14.31 10.07
C ILE A 108 -15.22 -14.48 11.54
N GLU A 109 -14.98 -15.65 12.13
CA GLU A 109 -15.27 -15.89 13.55
C GLU A 109 -14.44 -14.97 14.46
N PHE A 110 -13.15 -14.77 14.17
CA PHE A 110 -12.28 -13.85 14.90
C PHE A 110 -12.75 -12.39 14.77
N MET A 111 -13.07 -11.95 13.54
CA MET A 111 -13.59 -10.61 13.28
C MET A 111 -14.94 -10.38 13.97
N GLN A 112 -15.85 -11.35 13.94
CA GLN A 112 -17.13 -11.27 14.66
C GLN A 112 -16.92 -11.18 16.18
N ARG A 113 -16.00 -11.98 16.74
CA ARG A 113 -15.64 -11.92 18.16
C ARG A 113 -15.05 -10.56 18.55
N GLN A 114 -14.15 -10.00 17.74
CA GLN A 114 -13.55 -8.68 17.96
C GLN A 114 -14.55 -7.54 17.77
N GLY A 115 -15.37 -7.59 16.71
CA GLY A 115 -16.43 -6.61 16.42
C GLY A 115 -17.47 -6.59 17.53
N ARG A 116 -17.84 -7.76 18.06
CA ARG A 116 -18.73 -7.86 19.22
C ARG A 116 -18.08 -7.38 20.52
N ARG A 117 -16.78 -7.61 20.73
CA ARG A 117 -16.03 -7.03 21.87
C ARG A 117 -15.92 -5.51 21.80
N LYS A 118 -15.72 -4.94 20.61
CA LYS A 118 -15.74 -3.47 20.40
C LYS A 118 -17.14 -2.90 20.59
N SER A 119 -18.18 -3.54 20.06
CA SER A 119 -19.57 -3.14 20.27
C SER A 119 -20.03 -3.26 21.73
N PHE A 120 -19.50 -4.26 22.46
CA PHE A 120 -19.83 -4.50 23.86
C PHE A 120 -19.08 -3.56 24.82
N ASN A 121 -17.84 -3.18 24.50
CA ASN A 121 -17.07 -2.23 25.32
C ASN A 121 -17.26 -0.76 24.90
N THR A 122 -17.81 -0.50 23.71
CA THR A 122 -18.18 0.84 23.23
C THR A 122 -19.26 0.72 22.13
N PRO A 123 -20.53 1.03 22.41
CA PRO A 123 -21.43 1.46 21.35
C PRO A 123 -20.91 2.81 20.80
N LEU A 124 -20.37 2.81 19.58
CA LEU A 124 -19.76 3.99 18.92
C LEU A 124 -20.71 5.19 18.71
N LEU A 125 -21.97 5.10 19.17
CA LEU A 125 -22.96 6.18 19.15
C LEU A 125 -23.59 6.45 20.53
N LEU A 126 -23.18 5.74 21.59
CA LEU A 126 -23.77 5.90 22.93
C LEU A 126 -22.76 6.37 24.00
N ASP A 127 -21.59 6.90 23.61
CA ASP A 127 -20.64 7.52 24.55
C ASP A 127 -21.12 8.88 25.10
N HIS A 128 -22.35 9.31 24.78
CA HIS A 128 -22.85 10.62 25.21
C HIS A 128 -23.63 10.60 26.53
N ILE A 129 -23.95 9.43 27.08
CA ILE A 129 -24.69 9.35 28.34
C ILE A 129 -24.12 8.18 29.15
N ASP A 130 -23.55 8.53 30.31
CA ASP A 130 -23.19 7.68 31.45
C ASP A 130 -21.71 7.27 31.64
N ASP A 131 -21.01 8.16 32.36
CA ASP A 131 -20.29 7.88 33.60
C ASP A 131 -18.89 7.22 33.58
N LYS A 132 -17.95 7.86 32.88
CA LYS A 132 -16.69 8.40 33.46
C LYS A 132 -15.78 8.93 32.33
N ALA A 133 -16.03 10.17 31.90
CA ALA A 133 -15.28 10.89 30.86
C ALA A 133 -13.75 10.75 30.99
N THR A 134 -13.17 9.80 30.26
CA THR A 134 -11.72 9.57 30.23
C THR A 134 -11.33 9.25 28.80
N ILE A 135 -10.79 10.24 28.09
CA ILE A 135 -10.39 10.07 26.70
C ILE A 135 -9.11 9.23 26.68
N LYS A 136 -9.19 8.02 26.11
CA LYS A 136 -8.01 7.19 25.82
C LYS A 136 -7.47 7.58 24.45
N HIS A 137 -6.21 8.00 24.39
CA HIS A 137 -5.56 8.36 23.13
C HIS A 137 -5.19 7.10 22.33
N PRO A 138 -5.29 7.11 20.99
CA PRO A 138 -4.78 6.03 20.15
C PRO A 138 -3.25 5.95 20.20
N PHE A 139 -2.69 4.78 19.91
CA PHE A 139 -1.24 4.57 19.78
C PHE A 139 -0.69 5.34 18.56
N PRO A 140 0.49 6.00 18.63
CA PRO A 140 1.49 5.98 19.71
C PRO A 140 1.31 7.08 20.77
N MET A 141 0.24 7.88 20.70
CA MET A 141 0.04 9.03 21.56
C MET A 141 -0.14 8.65 23.04
N ASN A 142 -0.69 7.46 23.31
CA ASN A 142 -0.79 6.87 24.65
C ASN A 142 0.57 6.49 25.29
N LEU A 143 1.69 6.50 24.53
CA LEU A 143 3.01 6.30 25.13
C LEU A 143 3.47 7.53 25.91
N PHE A 144 3.02 8.72 25.52
CA PHE A 144 3.49 9.99 26.06
C PHE A 144 2.42 10.72 26.87
N LEU A 145 1.15 10.51 26.55
CA LEU A 145 0.04 11.26 27.14
C LEU A 145 -0.80 10.34 28.02
N LYS A 146 -0.84 10.67 29.32
CA LYS A 146 -1.74 9.99 30.26
C LYS A 146 -3.20 10.29 29.89
N PRO A 147 -4.11 9.33 30.09
CA PRO A 147 -5.53 9.50 29.77
C PRO A 147 -6.10 10.71 30.52
N TRP A 148 -6.64 11.67 29.77
CA TRP A 148 -7.15 12.92 30.33
C TRP A 148 -8.61 12.74 30.77
N ARG A 149 -8.92 13.16 31.99
CA ARG A 149 -10.29 13.18 32.51
C ARG A 149 -10.89 14.53 32.13
N LEU A 150 -12.00 14.54 31.39
CA LEU A 150 -12.81 15.76 31.31
C LEU A 150 -13.50 15.93 32.66
N SER A 151 -12.92 16.75 33.52
CA SER A 151 -13.67 17.32 34.64
C SER A 151 -14.62 18.35 34.07
N HIS A 152 -15.91 18.21 34.37
CA HIS A 152 -16.79 19.37 34.43
C HIS A 152 -16.46 20.18 35.69
#